data_AF-A0A951IR90-F1
#
_entry.id   AF-A0A951IR90-F1
#
_cell.length_a   1.000
_cell.length_b   1.000
_cell.length_c   1.000
_cell.angle_alpha   90.00
_cell.angle_beta   90.00
_cell.angle_gamma   90.00
#
_symmetry.space_group_name_H-M   'P 1'
#
loop_
_entity.id
_entity.type
_entity.pdbx_description
1 polymer ?
#
loop_
_entity_poly.entity_id
_entity_poly.type
_entity_poly.pdbx_seq_one_letter_code
_entity_poly.pdbx_strand_id
1 'polypeptide(L)'
;TLRWRTHALALPDGRLAVIQALMGGASWCLMGAIVWVLFAGRVDYPTVLGALLMAAVAGVITHVPAGLGVLEAVFVATLSGRVNATEVLAAVLAYRAAYYLLPLALALPAYALSEVAARRNASAK
;
A
#
# COMPACT_ATOMS: atom_id res chain seq x y z
N THR A 1 2.49 -29.79 0.60
CA THR A 1 1.22 -29.37 1.25
C THR A 1 1.38 -29.43 2.76
N LEU A 2 1.24 -28.30 3.46
CA LEU A 2 1.20 -28.26 4.92
C LEU A 2 -0.23 -28.62 5.36
N ARG A 3 -0.43 -29.67 6.15
CA ARG A 3 -1.75 -29.99 6.71
C ARG A 3 -1.81 -29.51 8.15
N TRP A 4 -2.72 -28.59 8.45
CA TRP A 4 -2.99 -28.14 9.81
C TRP A 4 -4.47 -28.35 10.14
N ARG A 5 -4.72 -29.28 11.09
CA ARG A 5 -6.07 -29.75 11.47
C ARG A 5 -6.87 -30.21 10.24
N THR A 6 -7.95 -29.51 9.89
CA THR A 6 -8.79 -29.79 8.72
C THR A 6 -8.38 -29.02 7.46
N HIS A 7 -7.45 -28.08 7.56
CA HIS A 7 -7.00 -27.25 6.45
C HIS A 7 -5.74 -27.83 5.80
N ALA A 8 -5.81 -28.11 4.50
CA ALA A 8 -4.65 -28.43 3.69
C ALA A 8 -4.20 -27.17 2.94
N LEU A 9 -3.06 -26.60 3.35
CA LEU A 9 -2.42 -25.49 2.67
C LEU A 9 -1.48 -26.06 1.61
N ALA A 10 -1.82 -25.83 0.34
CA ALA A 10 -0.90 -26.06 -0.76
C ALA A 10 0.19 -24.99 -0.71
N LEU A 11 1.34 -25.36 -0.15
CA LEU A 11 2.52 -24.52 -0.21
C LEU A 11 2.95 -24.35 -1.67
N PRO A 12 3.20 -23.12 -2.14
CA PRO A 12 3.76 -22.91 -3.47
C PRO A 12 5.16 -23.53 -3.54
N ASP A 13 5.60 -23.87 -4.76
CA ASP A 13 6.97 -24.31 -4.99
C ASP A 13 7.97 -23.26 -4.47
N GLY A 14 9.14 -23.70 -3.97
CA GLY A 14 10.09 -22.81 -3.31
C GLY A 14 10.47 -21.57 -4.12
N ARG A 15 10.60 -21.71 -5.44
CA ARG A 15 10.82 -20.58 -6.36
C ARG A 15 9.68 -19.56 -6.33
N LEU A 16 8.43 -20.01 -6.34
CA LEU A 16 7.26 -19.14 -6.30
C LEU A 16 7.14 -18.46 -4.93
N ALA A 17 7.44 -19.16 -3.83
CA ALA A 17 7.48 -18.58 -2.50
C ALA A 17 8.49 -17.41 -2.39
N VAL A 18 9.69 -17.60 -2.94
CA VAL A 18 10.72 -16.54 -2.97
C VAL A 18 10.28 -15.35 -3.83
N ILE A 19 9.72 -15.60 -5.03
CA ILE A 19 9.21 -14.53 -5.89
C ILE A 19 8.11 -13.73 -5.17
N GLN A 20 7.18 -14.40 -4.50
CA GLN A 20 6.12 -13.74 -3.73
C GLN A 20 6.69 -12.89 -2.58
N ALA A 21 7.64 -13.42 -1.82
CA ALA A 21 8.28 -12.69 -0.73
C ALA A 21 9.02 -11.44 -1.25
N LEU A 22 9.75 -11.56 -2.36
CA LEU A 22 10.46 -10.45 -2.98
C LEU A 22 9.50 -9.40 -3.55
N MET A 23 8.45 -9.82 -4.26
CA MET A 23 7.45 -8.89 -4.80
C MET A 23 6.69 -8.16 -3.69
N GLY A 24 6.30 -8.89 -2.64
CA GLY A 24 5.67 -8.30 -1.46
C GLY A 24 6.59 -7.31 -0.75
N GLY A 25 7.84 -7.70 -0.50
CA GLY A 25 8.85 -6.83 0.09
C GLY A 25 9.10 -5.58 -0.76
N ALA A 26 9.27 -5.73 -2.06
CA ALA A 26 9.44 -4.61 -2.99
C ALA A 26 8.22 -3.68 -3.00
N SER A 27 7.01 -4.22 -2.92
CA SER A 27 5.77 -3.43 -2.83
C SER A 27 5.75 -2.57 -1.56
N TRP A 28 6.08 -3.14 -0.40
CA TRP A 28 6.20 -2.39 0.86
C TRP A 28 7.31 -1.33 0.82
N CYS A 29 8.47 -1.67 0.25
CA CYS A 29 9.56 -0.71 0.07
C CYS A 29 9.15 0.46 -0.83
N LEU A 30 8.37 0.20 -1.89
CA LEU A 30 7.87 1.23 -2.80
C LEU A 30 6.82 2.12 -2.11
N MET A 31 5.89 1.54 -1.35
CA MET A 31 4.95 2.32 -0.51
C MET A 31 5.71 3.24 0.45
N GLY A 32 6.73 2.70 1.15
CA GLY A 32 7.60 3.47 2.03
C GLY A 32 8.33 4.59 1.29
N ALA A 33 8.76 4.36 0.05
CA ALA A 33 9.46 5.35 -0.77
C ALA A 33 8.54 6.52 -1.15
N ILE A 34 7.28 6.26 -1.48
CA ILE A 34 6.29 7.31 -1.77
C ILE A 34 6.11 8.21 -0.54
N VAL A 35 5.88 7.61 0.64
CA VAL A 35 5.75 8.37 1.89
C VAL A 35 7.01 9.16 2.19
N TRP A 36 8.20 8.55 2.02
CA TRP A 36 9.48 9.20 2.26
C TRP A 36 9.72 10.42 1.36
N VAL A 37 9.39 10.32 0.07
CA VAL A 37 9.44 11.46 -0.86
C VAL A 37 8.51 12.58 -0.40
N LEU A 38 7.32 12.25 0.13
CA LEU A 38 6.37 13.23 0.64
C LEU A 38 6.83 13.93 1.93
N PHE A 39 7.73 13.31 2.70
CA PHE A 39 8.40 13.97 3.83
C PHE A 39 9.51 14.94 3.38
N ALA A 40 9.83 15.01 2.07
CA ALA A 40 10.75 15.98 1.48
C ALA A 40 12.11 16.10 2.22
N GLY A 41 12.68 14.97 2.62
CA GLY A 41 13.99 14.90 3.31
C GLY A 41 13.97 15.19 4.81
N ARG A 42 12.80 15.40 5.43
CA ARG A 42 12.68 15.65 6.88
C ARG A 42 12.85 14.38 7.73
N VAL A 43 12.68 13.21 7.13
CA VAL A 43 12.76 11.90 7.79
C VAL A 43 13.58 10.96 6.90
N ASP A 44 14.43 10.14 7.51
CA ASP A 44 15.19 9.12 6.80
C ASP A 44 14.30 7.95 6.36
N TYR A 45 14.68 7.30 5.25
CA TYR A 45 13.90 6.22 4.65
C TYR A 45 13.66 5.03 5.60
N PRO A 46 14.67 4.50 6.35
CA PRO A 46 14.45 3.43 7.30
C PRO A 46 13.41 3.76 8.39
N THR A 47 13.43 4.98 8.93
CA THR A 47 12.43 5.42 9.91
C THR A 47 11.02 5.43 9.31
N VAL A 48 10.86 5.95 8.08
CA VAL A 48 9.55 5.96 7.39
C VAL A 48 9.05 4.54 7.11
N LEU A 49 9.92 3.66 6.61
CA LEU A 49 9.57 2.27 6.33
C LEU A 49 9.21 1.52 7.62
N GLY A 50 9.98 1.73 8.70
CA GLY A 50 9.68 1.16 10.02
C GLY A 50 8.32 1.58 10.55
N ALA A 51 8.01 2.89 10.51
CA ALA A 51 6.70 3.41 10.89
C ALA A 51 5.56 2.82 10.05
N LEU A 52 5.77 2.68 8.73
CA LEU A 52 4.79 2.07 7.82
C LEU A 52 4.53 0.59 8.15
N LEU A 53 5.58 -0.19 8.42
CA LEU A 53 5.45 -1.61 8.78
C LEU A 53 4.78 -1.79 10.15
N MET A 54 5.11 -0.95 11.13
CA MET A 54 4.41 -0.90 12.42
C MET A 54 2.92 -0.59 12.22
N ALA A 55 2.60 0.40 11.38
CA ALA A 55 1.23 0.77 11.07
C ALA A 55 0.47 -0.37 10.38
N ALA A 56 1.12 -1.13 9.51
CA ALA A 56 0.53 -2.31 8.88
C ALA A 56 0.13 -3.37 9.91
N VAL A 57 1.02 -3.69 10.86
CA VAL A 57 0.73 -4.64 11.95
C VAL A 57 -0.41 -4.12 12.84
N ALA A 58 -0.37 -2.85 13.23
CA ALA A 58 -1.44 -2.23 14.00
C ALA A 58 -2.78 -2.23 13.25
N GLY A 59 -2.76 -2.00 11.93
CA GLY A 59 -3.93 -2.05 11.06
C GLY A 59 -4.56 -3.44 11.02
N VAL A 60 -3.74 -4.49 10.97
CA VAL A 60 -4.23 -5.88 11.03
C VAL A 60 -4.89 -6.17 12.37
N ILE A 61 -4.30 -5.73 13.48
CA ILE A 61 -4.84 -5.97 14.83
C ILE A 61 -6.17 -5.26 15.06
N THR A 62 -6.28 -4.02 14.58
CA THR A 62 -7.45 -3.17 14.82
C THR A 62 -8.61 -3.46 13.88
N HIS A 63 -8.39 -4.18 12.78
CA HIS A 63 -9.40 -4.50 11.77
C HIS A 63 -10.18 -3.27 11.23
N VAL A 64 -9.58 -2.08 11.29
CA VAL A 64 -10.23 -0.86 10.80
C VAL A 64 -10.20 -0.87 9.27
N PRO A 65 -11.36 -0.70 8.60
CA PRO A 65 -11.41 -0.65 7.14
C PRO A 65 -10.51 0.46 6.61
N ALA A 66 -9.69 0.13 5.60
CA ALA A 66 -8.66 0.99 5.02
C ALA A 66 -7.62 1.57 6.01
N GLY A 67 -7.53 1.02 7.24
CA GLY A 67 -6.61 1.48 8.28
C GLY A 67 -6.75 2.98 8.59
N LEU A 68 -7.95 3.55 8.43
CA LEU A 68 -8.22 4.97 8.65
C LEU A 68 -7.98 5.34 10.13
N GLY A 69 -7.14 6.34 10.36
CA GLY A 69 -6.73 6.78 11.69
C GLY A 69 -5.57 5.97 12.28
N VAL A 70 -5.43 4.69 11.96
CA VAL A 70 -4.37 3.82 12.49
C VAL A 70 -3.00 4.21 11.91
N LEU A 71 -2.94 4.41 10.59
CA LEU A 71 -1.71 4.85 9.92
C LEU A 71 -1.26 6.20 10.45
N GLU A 72 -2.18 7.14 10.55
CA GLU A 72 -1.96 8.49 11.04
C GLU A 72 -1.46 8.47 12.50
N ALA A 73 -2.12 7.72 13.37
CA ALA A 73 -1.75 7.61 14.78
C ALA A 73 -0.36 6.98 14.96
N VAL A 74 -0.05 5.91 14.23
CA VAL A 74 1.26 5.25 14.34
C VAL A 74 2.37 6.16 13.82
N PHE A 75 2.17 6.87 12.69
CA PHE A 75 3.16 7.80 12.18
C PHE A 75 3.39 8.99 13.13
N VAL A 76 2.32 9.58 13.67
CA VAL A 76 2.42 10.68 14.64
C VAL A 76 3.12 10.22 15.92
N ALA A 77 2.80 9.02 16.42
CA ALA A 77 3.44 8.47 17.61
C ALA A 77 4.94 8.19 17.37
N THR A 78 5.27 7.56 16.24
CA THR A 78 6.65 7.14 15.90
C THR A 78 7.56 8.34 15.60
N LEU A 79 7.02 9.39 14.98
CA LEU A 79 7.75 10.63 14.64
C LEU A 79 7.58 11.75 15.68
N SER A 80 6.95 11.44 16.82
CA SER A 80 6.71 12.41 17.88
C SER A 80 8.03 13.05 18.34
N GLY A 81 8.03 14.38 18.50
CA GLY A 81 9.22 15.14 18.86
C GLY A 81 10.28 15.33 17.76
N ARG A 82 10.14 14.70 16.58
CA ARG A 82 11.02 14.92 15.42
C ARG A 82 10.38 15.79 14.35
N VAL A 83 9.09 15.57 14.07
CA VAL A 83 8.31 16.27 13.05
C VAL A 83 7.00 16.74 13.66
N ASN A 84 6.52 17.91 13.27
CA ASN A 84 5.22 18.42 13.72
C ASN A 84 4.10 17.47 13.28
N ALA A 85 3.17 17.14 14.17
CA ALA A 85 2.04 16.27 13.88
C ALA A 85 1.25 16.72 12.64
N THR A 86 1.10 18.02 12.42
CA THR A 86 0.43 18.57 11.23
C THR A 86 1.16 18.21 9.94
N GLU A 87 2.50 18.25 9.94
CA GLU A 87 3.31 17.87 8.77
C GLU A 87 3.24 16.36 8.51
N VAL A 88 3.27 15.55 9.58
CA VAL A 88 3.08 14.09 9.49
C VAL A 88 1.73 13.75 8.87
N LEU A 89 0.66 14.38 9.37
CA LEU A 89 -0.69 14.17 8.84
C LEU A 89 -0.80 14.61 7.38
N ALA A 90 -0.20 15.75 7.01
CA ALA A 90 -0.17 16.21 5.62
C ALA A 90 0.52 15.19 4.70
N ALA A 91 1.68 14.66 5.09
CA ALA A 91 2.41 13.65 4.32
C ALA A 91 1.62 12.34 4.18
N VAL A 92 1.00 11.85 5.26
CA VAL A 92 0.20 10.62 5.24
C VAL A 92 -1.08 10.78 4.40
N LEU A 93 -1.75 11.93 4.48
CA LEU A 93 -2.91 12.23 3.64
C LEU A 93 -2.53 12.36 2.16
N ALA A 94 -1.41 13.02 1.86
CA ALA A 94 -0.87 13.09 0.51
C ALA A 94 -0.50 11.71 -0.03
N TYR A 95 0.04 10.83 0.82
CA TYR A 95 0.29 9.43 0.46
C TYR A 95 -1.01 8.72 0.08
N ARG A 96 -2.09 8.88 0.85
CA ARG A 96 -3.39 8.31 0.50
C ARG A 96 -3.91 8.84 -0.84
N ALA A 97 -3.78 10.15 -1.09
CA ALA A 97 -4.17 10.72 -2.38
C ALA A 97 -3.36 10.10 -3.53
N ALA A 98 -2.04 10.00 -3.38
CA ALA A 98 -1.18 9.39 -4.38
C ALA A 98 -1.46 7.88 -4.56
N TYR A 99 -1.75 7.16 -3.49
CA TYR A 99 -1.93 5.71 -3.54
C TYR A 99 -3.35 5.29 -3.99
N TYR A 100 -4.37 6.12 -3.74
CA TYR A 100 -5.76 5.80 -4.11
C TYR A 100 -6.26 6.57 -5.31
N LEU A 101 -6.03 7.89 -5.37
CA LEU A 101 -6.60 8.73 -6.43
C LEU A 101 -5.82 8.60 -7.74
N LEU A 102 -4.49 8.47 -7.69
CA LEU A 102 -3.69 8.36 -8.92
C LEU A 102 -4.00 7.06 -9.68
N PRO A 103 -4.04 5.86 -9.06
CA PRO A 103 -4.47 4.66 -9.77
C PRO A 103 -5.91 4.77 -10.29
N LEU A 104 -6.82 5.37 -9.52
CA LEU A 104 -8.21 5.57 -9.95
C LEU A 104 -8.30 6.49 -11.17
N ALA A 105 -7.55 7.59 -11.17
CA ALA A 105 -7.49 8.54 -12.28
C ALA A 105 -6.91 7.92 -13.56
N LEU A 106 -6.05 6.91 -13.45
CA LEU A 106 -5.55 6.14 -14.60
C LEU A 106 -6.50 5.02 -15.02
N ALA A 107 -7.13 4.34 -14.05
CA ALA A 107 -8.01 3.21 -14.30
C ALA A 107 -9.32 3.62 -14.98
N LEU A 108 -9.92 4.77 -14.60
CA LEU A 108 -11.18 5.23 -15.17
C LEU A 108 -11.10 5.50 -16.69
N PRO A 109 -10.13 6.27 -17.21
CA PRO A 109 -9.95 6.44 -18.65
C PRO A 109 -9.60 5.13 -19.36
N ALA A 110 -8.71 4.31 -18.79
CA ALA A 110 -8.35 3.02 -19.37
C ALA A 110 -9.58 2.12 -19.53
N TYR A 111 -10.44 2.09 -18.52
CA TYR A 111 -11.70 1.37 -18.55
C TYR A 111 -12.65 1.94 -19.62
N ALA A 112 -12.88 3.25 -19.65
CA ALA A 112 -13.74 3.89 -20.64
C ALA A 112 -13.29 3.61 -22.08
N LEU A 113 -11.96 3.68 -22.33
CA LEU A 113 -11.38 3.35 -23.64
C LEU A 113 -11.60 1.88 -24.00
N SER A 114 -11.44 0.97 -23.04
CA SER A 114 -11.67 -0.45 -23.25
C SER A 114 -13.12 -0.75 -23.61
N GLU A 115 -14.07 -0.04 -22.99
CA GLU A 115 -15.49 -0.23 -23.24
C GLU A 115 -15.91 0.31 -24.62
N VAL A 116 -15.39 1.46 -25.03
CA VAL A 116 -15.59 2.00 -26.39
C VAL A 116 -15.01 1.06 -27.45
N ALA A 117 -13.82 0.51 -27.21
CA ALA A 117 -13.20 -0.45 -28.14
C ALA A 117 -14.02 -1.74 -28.25
N ALA A 118 -14.51 -2.27 -27.13
CA ALA A 118 -15.35 -3.46 -27.10
C ALA A 118 -16.67 -3.25 -27.88
N ARG A 119 -17.31 -2.08 -27.70
CA ARG A 119 -18.56 -1.72 -28.42
C ARG A 119 -18.34 -1.62 -29.93
N ARG A 120 -17.24 -0.98 -30.37
CA ARG A 120 -16.89 -0.90 -31.80
C ARG A 120 -16.70 -2.28 -32.44
N ASN A 121 -16.05 -3.20 -31.74
CA ASN A 121 -15.83 -4.55 -32.24
C ASN A 121 -17.11 -5.39 -32.30
N ALA A 122 -18.08 -5.12 -31.42
CA ALA A 122 -19.38 -5.78 -31.43
C ALA A 122 -20.30 -5.30 -32.56
N SER A 123 -20.23 -4.01 -32.94
CA SER A 123 -21.02 -3.45 -34.04
C SER A 123 -20.43 -3.68 -35.44
N ALA A 124 -19.18 -4.16 -35.53
CA ALA A 124 -18.53 -4.53 -36.79
C ALA A 124 -18.78 -6.00 -37.18
N LYS A 125 -19.51 -6.76 -36.35
CA LYS A 125 -19.96 -8.13 -36.58
C LYS A 125 -21.44 -8.12 -36.95
#